data_AF-A0A8B7Z8L7-F1
#
_entry.id   AF-A0A8B7Z8L7-F1
#
_cell.length_a   1.000
_cell.length_b   1.000
_cell.length_c   1.000
_cell.angle_alpha   90.00
_cell.angle_beta   90.00
_cell.angle_gamma   90.00
#
_symmetry.space_group_name_H-M   'P 1'
#
loop_
_entity.id
_entity.type
_entity.pdbx_description
1 polymer ?
#
loop_
_entity_poly.entity_id
_entity_poly.type
_entity_poly.pdbx_seq_one_letter_code
_entity_poly.pdbx_strand_id
1 'polypeptide(L)'
;MDAGVGLFETLFFASLAVNVCSWLHFGLFAVMDKIVAPETQNRVTKLRLAHKHNAAFMRNFYLDAVLFTTLPIATIVLTFTSRTLESPFAAPCASELRILFSVVCGVFIFLLFRICLVAKNDYVKYMNIIIYVVSVATAAAVFLTGEDATIGLVLAVSTGDIFLLNLGKLMEVMRVQEERCRRIVLFLSAYTCIIFRAFLPLACISISLINGKPFQMSYPSIFFFFVGILFFGAINTWQVNVSLSRLCRRRRETVVEVPYRQFGLDGEPKPEDIAVASSSIEVPPSYTEVCGDSSYLPAFLPMSSSSSQLPNGAAPSVGTGNEFLSLDASALSDMANRQNSNSVEPSSEMSSDTAALV
;
A
#
# COMPACT_ATOMS: atom_id res chain seq x y z
N MET A 1 32.23 24.28 9.91
CA MET A 1 32.75 23.01 9.36
C MET A 1 31.87 21.81 9.72
N ASP A 2 30.88 21.96 10.61
CA ASP A 2 30.05 20.83 11.10
C ASP A 2 28.90 20.40 10.17
N ALA A 3 28.51 21.24 9.21
CA ALA A 3 27.44 20.91 8.26
C ALA A 3 27.82 19.73 7.33
N GLY A 4 29.10 19.59 6.99
CA GLY A 4 29.58 18.52 6.10
C GLY A 4 29.56 17.14 6.76
N VAL A 5 29.92 17.07 8.05
CA VAL A 5 29.96 15.81 8.81
C VAL A 5 28.54 15.26 8.99
N GLY A 6 27.58 16.12 9.34
CA GLY A 6 26.20 15.71 9.51
C GLY A 6 25.48 15.33 8.21
N LEU A 7 25.93 15.83 7.05
CA LEU A 7 25.38 15.41 5.74
C LEU A 7 25.85 13.99 5.38
N PHE A 8 27.15 13.72 5.57
CA PHE A 8 27.74 12.41 5.29
C PHE A 8 27.12 11.31 6.15
N GLU A 9 26.98 11.55 7.46
CA GLU A 9 26.38 10.60 8.39
C GLU A 9 24.94 10.25 7.99
N THR A 10 24.12 11.25 7.65
CA THR A 10 22.76 10.98 7.18
C THR A 10 22.76 10.19 5.88
N LEU A 11 23.52 10.59 4.86
CA LEU A 11 23.53 9.86 3.58
C LEU A 11 24.01 8.41 3.76
N PHE A 12 24.97 8.19 4.66
CA PHE A 12 25.42 6.86 5.05
C PHE A 12 24.28 6.02 5.66
N PHE A 13 23.52 6.55 6.62
CA PHE A 13 22.40 5.81 7.23
C PHE A 13 21.25 5.54 6.26
N ALA A 14 20.96 6.47 5.34
CA ALA A 14 19.93 6.27 4.33
C ALA A 14 20.34 5.14 3.36
N SER A 15 21.60 5.16 2.91
CA SER A 15 22.18 4.10 2.09
C SER A 15 22.21 2.75 2.81
N LEU A 16 22.62 2.74 4.09
CA LEU A 16 22.61 1.55 4.93
C LEU A 16 21.19 0.99 5.06
N ALA A 17 20.19 1.83 5.29
CA ALA A 17 18.79 1.43 5.35
C ALA A 17 18.31 0.80 4.03
N VAL A 18 18.67 1.35 2.86
CA VAL A 18 18.34 0.74 1.55
C VAL A 18 18.96 -0.66 1.42
N ASN A 19 20.23 -0.81 1.82
CA ASN A 19 20.94 -2.10 1.75
C ASN A 19 20.35 -3.13 2.73
N VAL A 20 20.04 -2.72 3.96
CA VAL A 20 19.37 -3.57 4.96
C VAL A 20 17.99 -3.98 4.47
N CYS A 21 17.19 -3.06 3.91
CA CYS A 21 15.90 -3.39 3.30
C CYS A 21 16.04 -4.39 2.15
N SER A 22 17.06 -4.24 1.31
CA SER A 22 17.34 -5.18 0.21
C SER A 22 17.69 -6.57 0.74
N TRP A 23 18.56 -6.65 1.77
CA TRP A 23 18.88 -7.90 2.43
C TRP A 23 17.66 -8.52 3.13
N LEU A 24 16.84 -7.73 3.82
CA LEU A 24 15.61 -8.20 4.43
C LEU A 24 14.62 -8.71 3.37
N HIS A 25 14.56 -8.09 2.19
CA HIS A 25 13.64 -8.53 1.15
C HIS A 25 14.01 -9.90 0.55
N PHE A 26 15.31 -10.14 0.29
CA PHE A 26 15.77 -11.39 -0.33
C PHE A 26 16.26 -12.43 0.68
N GLY A 27 17.11 -12.02 1.61
CA GLY A 27 17.76 -12.86 2.61
C GLY A 27 16.79 -13.39 3.66
N LEU A 28 15.94 -12.52 4.24
CA LEU A 28 14.97 -12.96 5.26
C LEU A 28 14.01 -14.01 4.70
N PHE A 29 13.54 -13.82 3.45
CA PHE A 29 12.69 -14.81 2.80
C PHE A 29 13.41 -16.15 2.62
N ALA A 30 14.66 -16.15 2.16
CA ALA A 30 15.43 -17.39 2.01
C ALA A 30 15.66 -18.11 3.35
N VAL A 31 15.88 -17.35 4.43
CA VAL A 31 15.99 -17.92 5.79
C VAL A 31 14.65 -18.51 6.23
N MET A 32 13.55 -17.78 6.06
CA MET A 32 12.21 -18.26 6.42
C MET A 32 11.78 -19.48 5.61
N ASP A 33 12.10 -19.53 4.32
CA ASP A 33 11.81 -20.67 3.46
C ASP A 33 12.52 -21.94 3.97
N LYS A 34 13.80 -21.84 4.35
CA LYS A 34 14.53 -22.94 5.00
C LYS A 34 13.92 -23.39 6.33
N ILE A 35 13.47 -22.44 7.16
CA ILE A 35 12.81 -22.75 8.44
C ILE A 35 11.46 -23.45 8.23
N VAL A 36 10.72 -23.07 7.18
CA VAL A 36 9.38 -23.60 6.84
C VAL A 36 9.45 -24.91 6.05
N ALA A 37 10.63 -25.31 5.57
CA ALA A 37 10.84 -26.48 4.73
C ALA A 37 11.24 -27.80 5.44
N PRO A 38 10.98 -28.09 6.74
CA PRO A 38 11.55 -29.29 7.35
C PRO A 38 11.04 -30.55 6.62
N GLU A 39 12.01 -31.31 6.10
CA GLU A 39 11.86 -32.54 5.29
C GLU A 39 11.17 -33.69 6.05
N THR A 40 10.96 -33.56 7.36
CA THR A 40 10.58 -34.65 8.26
C THR A 40 9.12 -34.63 8.73
N GLN A 41 8.34 -33.58 8.44
CA GLN A 41 6.91 -33.54 8.79
C GLN A 41 6.02 -33.80 7.56
N ASN A 42 5.37 -34.97 7.53
CA ASN A 42 4.32 -35.36 6.57
C ASN A 42 3.10 -34.41 6.54
N ARG A 43 3.07 -33.33 7.33
CA ARG A 43 2.01 -32.31 7.30
C ARG A 43 2.47 -31.10 6.51
N VAL A 44 1.92 -30.94 5.31
CA VAL A 44 2.00 -29.68 4.57
C VAL A 44 1.29 -28.61 5.39
N THR A 45 2.05 -27.68 5.97
CA THR A 45 1.48 -26.53 6.67
C THR A 45 0.91 -25.52 5.66
N LYS A 46 -0.18 -24.83 6.03
CA LYS A 46 -0.75 -23.73 5.23
C LYS A 46 0.29 -22.65 4.91
N LEU A 47 1.24 -22.43 5.83
CA LEU A 47 2.36 -21.52 5.63
C LEU A 47 3.33 -21.98 4.54
N ARG A 48 3.62 -23.28 4.43
CA ARG A 48 4.46 -23.84 3.36
C ARG A 48 3.80 -23.69 1.99
N LEU A 49 2.48 -23.89 1.91
CA LEU A 49 1.70 -23.61 0.69
C LEU A 49 1.77 -22.12 0.32
N ALA A 50 1.65 -21.22 1.29
CA ALA A 50 1.78 -19.79 1.06
C ALA A 50 3.18 -19.40 0.55
N HIS A 51 4.25 -19.99 1.07
CA HIS A 51 5.62 -19.79 0.55
C HIS A 51 5.77 -20.25 -0.90
N LYS A 52 5.23 -21.44 -1.22
CA LYS A 52 5.34 -22.03 -2.56
C LYS A 52 4.52 -21.28 -3.61
N HIS A 53 3.27 -20.92 -3.29
CA HIS A 53 2.34 -20.34 -4.26
C HIS A 53 2.29 -18.80 -4.22
N ASN A 54 2.69 -18.17 -3.11
CA ASN A 54 2.61 -16.73 -2.90
C ASN A 54 3.93 -16.13 -2.41
N ALA A 55 5.06 -16.59 -2.97
CA ALA A 55 6.41 -16.17 -2.57
C ALA A 55 6.59 -14.63 -2.56
N ALA A 56 6.09 -13.93 -3.58
CA ALA A 56 6.19 -12.48 -3.66
C ALA A 56 5.44 -11.77 -2.52
N PHE A 57 4.26 -12.26 -2.16
CA PHE A 57 3.51 -11.74 -1.02
C PHE A 57 4.24 -12.01 0.29
N MET A 58 4.76 -13.23 0.50
CA MET A 58 5.48 -13.59 1.71
C MET A 58 6.76 -12.75 1.90
N ARG A 59 7.52 -12.50 0.83
CA ARG A 59 8.67 -11.57 0.85
C ARG A 59 8.27 -10.18 1.33
N ASN A 60 7.18 -9.64 0.78
CA ASN A 60 6.68 -8.33 1.18
C ASN A 60 6.17 -8.34 2.61
N PHE A 61 5.43 -9.37 3.01
CA PHE A 61 4.91 -9.51 4.36
C PHE A 61 6.03 -9.50 5.40
N TYR A 62 7.11 -10.27 5.20
CA TYR A 62 8.21 -10.32 6.15
C TYR A 62 8.98 -9.01 6.24
N LEU A 63 9.26 -8.38 5.09
CA LEU A 63 9.89 -7.07 5.06
C LEU A 63 9.03 -6.04 5.80
N ASP A 64 7.76 -5.93 5.43
CA ASP A 64 6.81 -4.99 5.99
C ASP A 64 6.61 -5.24 7.50
N ALA A 65 6.60 -6.50 7.95
CA ALA A 65 6.52 -6.85 9.37
C ALA A 65 7.72 -6.34 10.17
N VAL A 66 8.94 -6.48 9.65
CA VAL A 66 10.15 -5.98 10.33
C VAL A 66 10.18 -4.46 10.32
N LEU A 67 9.99 -3.84 9.15
CA LEU A 67 10.12 -2.39 9.01
C LEU A 67 9.03 -1.64 9.77
N PHE A 68 7.77 -1.99 9.55
CA PHE A 68 6.64 -1.26 10.11
C PHE A 68 6.31 -1.64 11.55
N THR A 69 7.06 -2.55 12.16
CA THR A 69 7.07 -2.75 13.62
C THR A 69 8.22 -2.00 14.26
N THR A 70 9.43 -2.07 13.71
CA THR A 70 10.62 -1.45 14.34
C THR A 70 10.62 0.07 14.22
N LEU A 71 10.21 0.62 13.07
CA LEU A 71 10.21 2.07 12.82
C LEU A 71 9.27 2.86 13.74
N PRO A 72 7.98 2.51 13.91
CA PRO A 72 7.11 3.24 14.84
C PRO A 72 7.55 3.09 16.30
N ILE A 73 8.07 1.91 16.72
CA ILE A 73 8.60 1.72 18.07
C ILE A 73 9.79 2.65 18.30
N ALA A 74 10.77 2.66 17.38
CA ALA A 74 11.91 3.56 17.45
C ALA A 74 11.47 5.03 17.50
N THR A 75 10.48 5.41 16.69
CA THR A 75 9.93 6.76 16.67
C THR A 75 9.29 7.16 17.99
N ILE A 76 8.46 6.29 18.57
CA ILE A 76 7.83 6.52 19.88
C ILE A 76 8.90 6.68 20.96
N VAL A 77 9.85 5.74 21.04
CA VAL A 77 10.94 5.78 22.03
C VAL A 77 11.73 7.08 21.89
N LEU A 78 12.16 7.44 20.68
CA LEU A 78 12.93 8.65 20.43
C LEU A 78 12.12 9.91 20.71
N THR A 79 10.82 9.93 20.43
CA THR A 79 9.95 11.07 20.77
C THR A 79 9.97 11.37 22.27
N PHE A 80 9.91 10.32 23.10
CA PHE A 80 9.92 10.47 24.56
C PHE A 80 11.31 10.73 25.15
N THR A 81 12.38 10.23 24.54
CA THR A 81 13.75 10.40 25.08
C THR A 81 14.44 11.68 24.61
N SER A 82 14.17 12.14 23.39
CA SER A 82 14.90 13.27 22.77
C SER A 82 14.41 14.66 23.21
N ARG A 83 13.35 14.76 24.03
CA ARG A 83 12.68 16.02 24.41
C ARG A 83 12.29 16.91 23.21
N THR A 84 12.21 16.34 22.02
CA THR A 84 12.03 17.10 20.78
C THR A 84 10.71 17.87 20.75
N LEU A 85 9.70 17.40 21.48
CA LEU A 85 8.42 18.10 21.59
C LEU A 85 8.51 19.39 22.42
N GLU A 86 9.58 19.63 23.20
CA GLU A 86 9.79 20.89 23.93
C GLU A 86 10.25 22.02 22.98
N SER A 87 11.02 21.68 21.94
CA SER A 87 11.52 22.62 20.92
C SER A 87 11.34 22.07 19.50
N PRO A 88 10.09 21.84 19.07
CA PRO A 88 9.74 21.02 17.89
C PRO A 88 10.15 21.59 16.54
N PHE A 89 10.39 22.91 16.49
CA PHE A 89 10.71 23.67 15.29
C PHE A 89 12.13 24.26 15.32
N ALA A 90 12.89 24.01 16.39
CA ALA A 90 14.23 24.57 16.53
C ALA A 90 15.25 23.80 15.69
N ALA A 91 16.22 24.53 15.13
CA ALA A 91 17.44 23.96 14.58
C ALA A 91 18.59 24.07 15.60
N PRO A 92 19.52 23.10 15.64
CA PRO A 92 19.50 21.83 14.91
C PRO A 92 18.66 20.76 15.62
N CYS A 93 18.00 19.90 14.84
CA CYS A 93 17.36 18.69 15.35
C CYS A 93 18.37 17.75 16.01
N ALA A 94 17.94 17.04 17.05
CA ALA A 94 18.74 16.04 17.76
C ALA A 94 19.34 15.00 16.81
N SER A 95 20.60 14.63 17.03
CA SER A 95 21.35 13.68 16.19
C SER A 95 20.61 12.36 15.98
N GLU A 96 19.99 11.84 17.03
CA GLU A 96 19.28 10.57 17.05
C GLU A 96 18.05 10.60 16.14
N LEU A 97 17.33 11.73 16.11
CA LEU A 97 16.19 11.91 15.22
C LEU A 97 16.63 12.11 13.77
N ARG A 98 17.76 12.78 13.53
CA ARG A 98 18.32 12.88 12.19
C ARG A 98 18.69 11.51 11.63
N ILE A 99 19.26 10.63 12.46
CA ILE A 99 19.52 9.23 12.09
C ILE A 99 18.20 8.50 11.80
N LEU A 100 17.18 8.65 12.66
CA LEU A 100 15.87 8.06 12.43
C LEU A 100 15.27 8.51 11.08
N PHE A 101 15.22 9.81 10.80
CA PHE A 101 14.66 10.35 9.56
C PHE A 101 15.47 9.93 8.33
N SER A 102 16.78 9.79 8.48
CA SER A 102 17.63 9.19 7.45
C SER A 102 17.22 7.76 7.12
N VAL A 103 17.03 6.93 8.16
CA VAL A 103 16.59 5.54 8.00
C VAL A 103 15.19 5.50 7.38
N VAL A 104 14.26 6.34 7.83
CA VAL A 104 12.91 6.49 7.25
C VAL A 104 12.99 6.83 5.76
N CYS A 105 13.84 7.79 5.39
CA CYS A 105 14.07 8.19 4.00
C CYS A 105 14.59 7.01 3.16
N GLY A 106 15.63 6.30 3.64
CA GLY A 106 16.17 5.12 2.97
C GLY A 106 15.13 4.01 2.79
N VAL A 107 14.30 3.75 3.80
CA VAL A 107 13.17 2.81 3.71
C VAL A 107 12.21 3.23 2.59
N PHE A 108 11.79 4.49 2.53
CA PHE A 108 10.87 4.95 1.49
C PHE A 108 11.49 4.95 0.09
N ILE A 109 12.79 5.25 -0.05
CA ILE A 109 13.51 5.09 -1.32
C ILE A 109 13.46 3.64 -1.79
N PHE A 110 13.78 2.70 -0.90
CA PHE A 110 13.70 1.27 -1.23
C PHE A 110 12.28 0.85 -1.64
N LEU A 111 11.26 1.27 -0.88
CA LEU A 111 9.85 0.97 -1.19
C LEU A 111 9.41 1.57 -2.53
N LEU A 112 9.89 2.76 -2.87
CA LEU A 112 9.66 3.42 -4.15
C LEU A 112 10.26 2.62 -5.31
N PHE A 113 11.53 2.21 -5.22
CA PHE A 113 12.15 1.37 -6.24
C PHE A 113 11.44 0.02 -6.37
N ARG A 114 11.09 -0.61 -5.25
CA ARG A 114 10.34 -1.87 -5.23
C ARG A 114 9.03 -1.74 -6.00
N ILE A 115 8.23 -0.70 -5.74
CA ILE A 115 6.93 -0.55 -6.39
C ILE A 115 7.05 -0.19 -7.87
N CYS A 116 8.07 0.60 -8.24
CA CYS A 116 8.34 0.92 -9.63
C CYS A 116 8.72 -0.32 -10.45
N LEU A 117 9.54 -1.22 -9.89
CA LEU A 117 10.08 -2.38 -10.59
C LEU A 117 9.16 -3.62 -10.56
N VAL A 118 8.45 -3.87 -9.46
CA VAL A 118 7.75 -5.15 -9.22
C VAL A 118 6.24 -5.06 -9.42
N ALA A 119 5.62 -3.91 -9.21
CA ALA A 119 4.16 -3.81 -9.25
C ALA A 119 3.61 -3.70 -10.67
N LYS A 120 2.51 -4.42 -10.92
CA LYS A 120 1.69 -4.26 -12.13
C LYS A 120 1.10 -2.85 -12.20
N ASN A 121 0.86 -2.37 -13.42
CA ASN A 121 0.37 -1.03 -13.67
C ASN A 121 -1.11 -0.91 -13.34
N ASP A 122 -1.40 -0.69 -12.05
CA ASP A 122 -2.75 -0.45 -11.54
C ASP A 122 -2.83 0.90 -10.82
N TYR A 123 -4.02 1.45 -10.64
CA TYR A 123 -4.22 2.72 -9.93
C TYR A 123 -3.58 2.76 -8.53
N VAL A 124 -3.62 1.63 -7.81
CA VAL A 124 -3.01 1.46 -6.49
C VAL A 124 -1.49 1.65 -6.54
N LYS A 125 -0.82 1.28 -7.64
CA LYS A 125 0.62 1.52 -7.84
C LYS A 125 0.93 3.01 -7.84
N TYR A 126 0.20 3.78 -8.64
CA TYR A 126 0.42 5.23 -8.77
C TYR A 126 0.17 5.98 -7.46
N MET A 127 -0.89 5.62 -6.75
CA MET A 127 -1.17 6.21 -5.43
C MET A 127 -0.02 5.98 -4.45
N ASN A 128 0.49 4.75 -4.37
CA ASN A 128 1.62 4.45 -3.51
C ASN A 128 2.92 5.15 -3.94
N ILE A 129 3.17 5.26 -5.25
CA ILE A 129 4.31 6.04 -5.78
C ILE A 129 4.24 7.49 -5.30
N ILE A 130 3.09 8.14 -5.41
CA ILE A 130 2.91 9.53 -4.96
C ILE A 130 3.18 9.63 -3.46
N ILE A 131 2.61 8.73 -2.65
CA ILE A 131 2.84 8.71 -1.20
C ILE A 131 4.32 8.58 -0.87
N TYR A 132 5.04 7.65 -1.52
CA TYR A 132 6.47 7.45 -1.26
C TYR A 132 7.33 8.62 -1.75
N VAL A 133 7.04 9.20 -2.91
CA VAL A 133 7.75 10.38 -3.41
C VAL A 133 7.60 11.55 -2.45
N VAL A 134 6.37 11.83 -2.00
CA VAL A 134 6.14 12.91 -1.03
C VAL A 134 6.82 12.60 0.31
N SER A 135 6.78 11.34 0.76
CA SER A 135 7.47 10.92 1.99
C SER A 135 8.98 11.11 1.92
N VAL A 136 9.61 10.74 0.79
CA VAL A 136 11.04 10.98 0.54
C VAL A 136 11.34 12.47 0.50
N ALA A 137 10.52 13.27 -0.19
CA ALA A 137 10.71 14.71 -0.28
C ALA A 137 10.61 15.39 1.10
N THR A 138 9.61 15.04 1.90
CA THR A 138 9.46 15.54 3.27
C THR A 138 10.63 15.12 4.17
N ALA A 139 11.02 13.85 4.14
CA ALA A 139 12.16 13.37 4.94
C ALA A 139 13.48 14.04 4.52
N ALA A 140 13.68 14.25 3.21
CA ALA A 140 14.84 14.98 2.68
C ALA A 140 14.82 16.45 3.07
N ALA A 141 13.65 17.10 3.10
CA ALA A 141 13.51 18.48 3.53
C ALA A 141 13.90 18.65 5.01
N VAL A 142 13.32 17.83 5.90
CA VAL A 142 13.66 17.81 7.33
C VAL A 142 15.16 17.55 7.54
N PHE A 143 15.74 16.68 6.71
CA PHE A 143 17.18 16.42 6.73
C PHE A 143 18.01 17.64 6.32
N LEU A 144 17.68 18.28 5.20
CA LEU A 144 18.48 19.37 4.62
C LEU A 144 18.41 20.64 5.47
N THR A 145 17.25 20.93 6.04
CA THR A 145 17.07 22.12 6.87
C THR A 145 17.47 21.86 8.32
N GLY A 146 17.41 20.61 8.79
CA GLY A 146 17.66 20.26 10.18
C GLY A 146 16.62 20.84 11.14
N GLU A 147 15.50 21.33 10.59
CA GLU A 147 14.35 21.92 11.27
C GLU A 147 13.16 20.96 11.14
N ASP A 148 12.07 21.25 11.85
CA ASP A 148 10.79 20.53 11.75
C ASP A 148 10.89 19.02 12.03
N ALA A 149 11.29 18.67 13.25
CA ALA A 149 11.23 17.29 13.67
C ALA A 149 9.78 16.76 13.74
N THR A 150 8.80 17.65 13.86
CA THR A 150 7.38 17.28 14.01
C THR A 150 6.86 16.55 12.78
N ILE A 151 7.08 17.09 11.57
CA ILE A 151 6.58 16.43 10.37
C ILE A 151 7.29 15.10 10.11
N GLY A 152 8.59 15.00 10.44
CA GLY A 152 9.34 13.76 10.36
C GLY A 152 8.79 12.68 11.31
N LEU A 153 8.44 13.07 12.55
CA LEU A 153 7.81 12.17 13.51
C LEU A 153 6.42 11.73 13.04
N VAL A 154 5.61 12.65 12.52
CA VAL A 154 4.29 12.34 11.95
C VAL A 154 4.41 11.30 10.82
N LEU A 155 5.36 11.50 9.90
CA LEU A 155 5.62 10.56 8.81
C LEU A 155 6.00 9.18 9.35
N ALA A 156 6.95 9.09 10.27
CA ALA A 156 7.46 7.82 10.76
C ALA A 156 6.41 7.05 11.59
N VAL A 157 5.67 7.74 12.47
CA VAL A 157 4.58 7.14 13.26
C VAL A 157 3.43 6.63 12.38
N SER A 158 3.08 7.36 11.31
CA SER A 158 1.93 7.01 10.46
C SER A 158 2.05 5.67 9.73
N THR A 159 3.22 5.02 9.79
CA THR A 159 3.48 3.71 9.19
C THR A 159 3.13 2.52 10.09
N GLY A 160 2.83 2.74 11.37
CA GLY A 160 2.75 1.66 12.36
C GLY A 160 1.57 0.70 12.25
N ASP A 161 0.56 1.02 11.44
CA ASP A 161 -0.62 0.16 11.23
C ASP A 161 -0.43 -0.87 10.09
N ILE A 162 0.59 -0.68 9.24
CA ILE A 162 0.76 -1.45 8.00
C ILE A 162 0.96 -2.95 8.28
N PHE A 163 1.68 -3.30 9.35
CA PHE A 163 1.90 -4.70 9.72
C PHE A 163 0.58 -5.44 9.99
N LEU A 164 -0.30 -4.87 10.82
CA LEU A 164 -1.57 -5.51 11.18
C LEU A 164 -2.53 -5.58 10.00
N LEU A 165 -2.53 -4.57 9.12
CA LEU A 165 -3.25 -4.61 7.85
C LEU A 165 -2.78 -5.78 6.98
N ASN A 166 -1.46 -5.97 6.86
CA ASN A 166 -0.87 -7.07 6.09
C ASN A 166 -1.08 -8.44 6.76
N LEU A 167 -1.16 -8.50 8.10
CA LEU A 167 -1.49 -9.72 8.83
C LEU A 167 -2.91 -10.19 8.50
N GLY A 168 -3.86 -9.26 8.38
CA GLY A 168 -5.21 -9.57 7.92
C GLY A 168 -5.22 -10.22 6.52
N LYS A 169 -4.43 -9.67 5.58
CA LYS A 169 -4.26 -10.26 4.24
C LYS A 169 -3.58 -11.63 4.29
N LEU A 170 -2.58 -11.80 5.15
CA LEU A 170 -1.90 -13.09 5.31
C LEU A 170 -2.87 -14.18 5.79
N MET A 171 -3.76 -13.85 6.73
CA MET A 171 -4.78 -14.78 7.19
C MET A 171 -5.75 -15.22 6.08
N GLU A 172 -6.07 -14.30 5.17
CA GLU A 172 -6.89 -14.58 3.98
C GLU A 172 -6.14 -15.51 3.02
N VAL A 173 -4.87 -15.21 2.71
CA VAL A 173 -4.01 -16.06 1.88
C VAL A 173 -3.83 -17.46 2.48
N MET A 174 -3.71 -17.57 3.81
CA MET A 174 -3.61 -18.86 4.51
C MET A 174 -4.95 -19.59 4.66
N ARG A 175 -6.08 -19.01 4.19
CA ARG A 175 -7.43 -19.57 4.36
C ARG A 175 -7.70 -20.00 5.80
N VAL A 176 -7.41 -19.12 6.76
CA VAL A 176 -7.74 -19.35 8.18
C VAL A 176 -9.25 -19.23 8.33
N GLN A 177 -9.93 -20.36 8.55
CA GLN A 177 -11.40 -20.44 8.65
C GLN A 177 -11.96 -19.92 9.98
N GLU A 178 -11.10 -19.67 10.98
CA GLU A 178 -11.55 -19.16 12.27
C GLU A 178 -12.02 -17.70 12.18
N GLU A 179 -13.35 -17.53 12.08
CA GLU A 179 -13.98 -16.21 11.98
C GLU A 179 -13.63 -15.29 13.16
N ARG A 180 -13.45 -15.87 14.36
CA ARG A 180 -13.08 -15.12 15.57
C ARG A 180 -11.70 -14.50 15.43
N CYS A 181 -10.70 -15.29 15.05
CA CYS A 181 -9.33 -14.81 14.85
C CYS A 181 -9.29 -13.69 13.81
N ARG A 182 -10.00 -13.88 12.68
CA ARG A 182 -10.05 -12.86 11.63
C ARG A 182 -10.71 -11.56 12.09
N ARG A 183 -11.80 -11.65 12.84
CA ARG A 183 -12.49 -10.48 13.40
C ARG A 183 -11.59 -9.74 14.39
N ILE A 184 -10.85 -10.45 15.22
CA ILE A 184 -9.89 -9.86 16.16
C ILE A 184 -8.80 -9.10 15.40
N VAL A 185 -8.19 -9.71 14.38
CA VAL A 185 -7.14 -9.04 13.59
C VAL A 185 -7.69 -7.84 12.83
N LEU A 186 -8.90 -7.91 12.30
CA LEU A 186 -9.55 -6.79 11.61
C LEU A 186 -9.84 -5.63 12.59
N PHE A 187 -10.37 -5.94 13.78
CA PHE A 187 -10.60 -4.94 14.83
C PHE A 187 -9.29 -4.32 15.31
N LEU A 188 -8.26 -5.14 15.57
CA LEU A 188 -6.95 -4.68 16.01
C LEU A 188 -6.29 -3.79 14.95
N SER A 189 -6.37 -4.18 13.67
CA SER A 189 -5.87 -3.39 12.55
C SER A 189 -6.57 -2.03 12.43
N ALA A 190 -7.90 -1.99 12.55
CA ALA A 190 -8.65 -0.73 12.54
C ALA A 190 -8.29 0.16 13.75
N TYR A 191 -8.19 -0.44 14.94
CA TYR A 191 -7.78 0.25 16.16
C TYR A 191 -6.38 0.86 16.04
N THR A 192 -5.39 0.09 15.58
CA THR A 192 -4.04 0.60 15.37
C THR A 192 -3.98 1.65 14.27
N CYS A 193 -4.79 1.54 13.22
CA CYS A 193 -4.88 2.56 12.17
C CYS A 193 -5.33 3.91 12.76
N ILE A 194 -6.37 3.92 13.62
CA ILE A 194 -6.83 5.13 14.30
C ILE A 194 -5.73 5.72 15.19
N ILE A 195 -5.00 4.88 15.94
CA ILE A 195 -3.92 5.35 16.81
C ILE A 195 -2.78 5.96 16.00
N PHE A 196 -2.23 5.21 15.04
CA PHE A 196 -1.01 5.61 14.33
C PHE A 196 -1.26 6.67 13.26
N ARG A 197 -2.47 6.78 12.71
CA ARG A 197 -2.77 7.73 11.61
C ARG A 197 -3.61 8.93 12.02
N ALA A 198 -4.40 8.83 13.09
CA ALA A 198 -5.17 9.97 13.59
C ALA A 198 -4.61 10.48 14.92
N PHE A 199 -4.67 9.64 15.97
CA PHE A 199 -4.41 10.11 17.33
C PHE A 199 -2.97 10.59 17.55
N LEU A 200 -1.96 9.76 17.23
CA LEU A 200 -0.56 10.11 17.46
C LEU A 200 -0.09 11.29 16.58
N PRO A 201 -0.36 11.34 15.26
CA PRO A 201 -0.02 12.50 14.45
C PRO A 201 -0.64 13.81 14.96
N LEU A 202 -1.93 13.79 15.32
CA LEU A 202 -2.62 14.97 15.86
C LEU A 202 -2.05 15.38 17.21
N ALA A 203 -1.72 14.42 18.08
CA ALA A 203 -1.08 14.70 19.37
C ALA A 203 0.29 15.35 19.16
N CYS A 204 1.13 14.80 18.28
CA CYS A 204 2.44 15.38 17.94
C CYS A 204 2.30 16.81 17.43
N ILE A 205 1.41 17.05 16.46
CA ILE A 205 1.20 18.40 15.89
C ILE A 205 0.68 19.36 16.97
N SER A 206 -0.29 18.93 17.78
CA SER A 206 -0.90 19.78 18.81
C SER A 206 0.11 20.18 19.88
N ILE A 207 0.89 19.22 20.40
CA ILE A 207 1.94 19.49 21.39
C ILE A 207 3.00 20.40 20.77
N SER A 208 3.39 20.15 19.52
CA SER A 208 4.39 20.99 18.85
C SER A 208 3.93 22.45 18.69
N LEU A 209 2.66 22.67 18.36
CA LEU A 209 2.09 24.02 18.22
C LEU A 209 1.91 24.75 19.57
N ILE A 210 1.76 24.01 20.67
CA ILE A 210 1.72 24.60 22.02
C ILE A 210 3.12 25.07 22.44
N ASN A 211 4.14 24.27 22.13
CA ASN A 211 5.51 24.50 22.63
C ASN A 211 6.37 25.36 21.69
N GLY A 212 5.96 25.59 20.45
CA GLY A 212 6.76 26.35 19.49
C GLY A 212 5.93 27.06 18.43
N LYS A 213 6.58 27.96 17.70
CA LYS A 213 5.98 28.72 16.59
C LYS A 213 6.54 28.21 15.27
N PRO A 214 5.73 27.62 14.37
CA PRO A 214 6.24 27.07 13.10
C PRO A 214 6.84 28.15 12.18
N PHE A 215 6.40 29.41 12.32
CA PHE A 215 6.89 30.55 11.54
C PHE A 215 8.31 31.01 11.89
N GLN A 216 8.97 30.38 12.88
CA GLN A 216 10.37 30.64 13.19
C GLN A 216 11.34 29.83 12.35
N MET A 217 10.84 28.84 11.59
CA MET A 217 11.65 28.00 10.71
C MET A 217 12.00 28.71 9.41
N SER A 218 12.96 28.16 8.67
CA SER A 218 13.25 28.59 7.31
C SER A 218 12.05 28.39 6.37
N TYR A 219 11.92 29.25 5.36
CA TYR A 219 10.85 29.16 4.34
C TYR A 219 10.66 27.75 3.73
N PRO A 220 11.71 26.99 3.36
CA PRO A 220 11.52 25.62 2.86
C PRO A 220 10.89 24.70 3.92
N SER A 221 11.35 24.75 5.18
CA SER A 221 10.75 23.95 6.26
C SER A 221 9.28 24.29 6.48
N ILE A 222 8.94 25.59 6.48
CA ILE A 222 7.55 26.04 6.61
C ILE A 222 6.68 25.47 5.47
N PHE A 223 7.16 25.52 4.24
CA PHE A 223 6.45 24.97 3.09
C PHE A 223 6.20 23.47 3.25
N PHE A 224 7.24 22.69 3.56
CA PHE A 224 7.11 21.24 3.75
C PHE A 224 6.28 20.86 4.98
N PHE A 225 6.30 21.66 6.05
CA PHE A 225 5.44 21.47 7.21
C PHE A 225 3.96 21.55 6.83
N PHE A 226 3.52 22.66 6.21
CA PHE A 226 2.11 22.86 5.88
C PHE A 226 1.63 21.94 4.75
N VAL A 227 2.43 21.78 3.69
CA VAL A 227 2.09 20.84 2.60
C VAL A 227 2.08 19.41 3.12
N GLY A 228 3.03 19.04 3.98
CA GLY A 228 3.09 17.74 4.63
C GLY A 228 1.86 17.47 5.49
N ILE A 229 1.44 18.41 6.34
CA ILE A 229 0.23 18.26 7.16
C ILE A 229 -1.00 18.03 6.28
N LEU A 230 -1.17 18.81 5.21
CA LEU A 230 -2.31 18.66 4.31
C LEU A 230 -2.28 17.30 3.61
N PHE A 231 -1.13 16.91 3.07
CA PHE A 231 -0.97 15.66 2.34
C PHE A 231 -1.15 14.44 3.25
N PHE A 232 -0.38 14.35 4.34
CA PHE A 232 -0.47 13.23 5.27
C PHE A 232 -1.80 13.23 6.01
N GLY A 233 -2.40 14.39 6.31
CA GLY A 233 -3.74 14.48 6.86
C GLY A 233 -4.80 13.87 5.94
N ALA A 234 -4.75 14.17 4.64
CA ALA A 234 -5.66 13.59 3.65
C ALA A 234 -5.46 12.07 3.53
N ILE A 235 -4.22 11.61 3.38
CA ILE A 235 -3.90 10.17 3.27
C ILE A 235 -4.28 9.40 4.54
N ASN A 236 -3.96 9.93 5.71
CA ASN A 236 -4.29 9.31 6.99
C ASN A 236 -5.81 9.23 7.20
N THR A 237 -6.54 10.31 6.91
CA THR A 237 -8.01 10.34 7.01
C THR A 237 -8.64 9.32 6.05
N TRP A 238 -8.18 9.26 4.80
CA TRP A 238 -8.64 8.28 3.83
C TRP A 238 -8.45 6.84 4.34
N GLN A 239 -7.29 6.55 4.92
CA GLN A 239 -6.93 5.21 5.36
C GLN A 239 -7.66 4.78 6.64
N VAL A 240 -7.90 5.71 7.56
CA VAL A 240 -8.79 5.49 8.71
C VAL A 240 -10.20 5.19 8.22
N ASN A 241 -10.71 5.95 7.25
CA ASN A 241 -12.04 5.72 6.68
C ASN A 241 -12.14 4.33 6.01
N VAL A 242 -11.14 3.93 5.22
CA VAL A 242 -11.07 2.57 4.63
C VAL A 242 -11.07 1.49 5.72
N SER A 243 -10.30 1.68 6.79
CA SER A 243 -10.21 0.72 7.90
C SER A 243 -11.53 0.60 8.68
N LEU A 244 -12.20 1.73 8.94
CA LEU A 244 -13.53 1.74 9.57
C LEU A 244 -14.59 1.13 8.66
N SER A 245 -14.55 1.42 7.36
CA SER A 245 -15.47 0.83 6.38
C SER A 245 -15.34 -0.70 6.34
N ARG A 246 -14.12 -1.23 6.45
CA ARG A 246 -13.87 -2.68 6.57
C ARG A 246 -14.48 -3.29 7.84
N LEU A 247 -14.48 -2.55 8.96
CA LEU A 247 -15.09 -2.98 10.22
C LEU A 247 -16.62 -2.94 10.15
N CYS A 248 -17.18 -1.92 9.50
CA CYS A 248 -18.63 -1.71 9.38
C CYS A 248 -19.28 -2.56 8.28
N ARG A 249 -18.52 -3.08 7.30
CA ARG A 249 -19.05 -3.91 6.22
C ARG A 249 -19.60 -5.22 6.79
N ARG A 250 -20.92 -5.25 7.01
CA ARG A 250 -21.69 -6.44 7.38
C ARG A 250 -21.53 -7.45 6.25
N ARG A 251 -20.89 -8.59 6.50
CA ARG A 251 -20.59 -9.60 5.48
C ARG A 251 -21.90 -10.16 4.89
N ARG A 252 -22.32 -9.65 3.74
CA ARG A 252 -23.24 -10.33 2.81
C ARG A 252 -22.39 -10.86 1.67
N GLU A 253 -21.77 -12.01 1.90
CA GLU A 253 -21.22 -12.86 0.84
C GLU A 253 -21.01 -14.21 1.51
N THR A 254 -22.03 -15.06 1.35
CA THR A 254 -21.88 -16.52 1.39
C THR A 254 -20.80 -16.87 0.40
N VAL A 255 -19.58 -17.12 0.90
CA VAL A 255 -18.58 -17.87 0.16
C VAL A 255 -19.24 -19.22 -0.12
N VAL A 256 -19.56 -19.49 -1.38
CA VAL A 256 -19.92 -20.83 -1.83
C VAL A 256 -18.66 -21.66 -1.60
N GLU A 257 -18.60 -22.35 -0.46
CA GLU A 257 -17.56 -23.34 -0.21
C GLU A 257 -17.71 -24.40 -1.31
N VAL A 258 -16.81 -24.41 -2.28
CA VAL A 258 -16.62 -25.60 -3.10
C VAL A 258 -16.01 -26.64 -2.16
N PRO A 259 -16.71 -27.73 -1.83
CA PRO A 259 -16.23 -28.69 -0.86
C PRO A 259 -14.92 -29.30 -1.37
N TYR A 260 -13.84 -29.12 -0.60
CA TYR A 260 -12.67 -29.96 -0.75
C TYR A 260 -13.11 -31.39 -0.49
N ARG A 261 -13.23 -32.20 -1.55
CA ARG A 261 -13.33 -33.65 -1.41
C ARG A 261 -12.07 -34.09 -0.67
N GLN A 262 -12.23 -34.61 0.53
CA GLN A 262 -11.14 -35.25 1.28
C GLN A 262 -10.52 -36.29 0.35
N PHE A 263 -9.30 -36.03 -0.13
CA PHE A 263 -8.50 -37.07 -0.75
C PHE A 263 -8.23 -38.11 0.34
N GLY A 264 -8.83 -39.29 0.15
CA GLY A 264 -8.71 -40.42 1.06
C GLY A 264 -7.25 -40.80 1.26
N LEU A 265 -6.97 -41.33 2.45
CA LEU A 265 -5.64 -41.60 2.96
C LEU A 265 -4.85 -42.69 2.21
N ASP A 266 -5.41 -43.32 1.17
CA ASP A 266 -4.79 -44.49 0.53
C ASP A 266 -4.90 -44.38 -1.00
N GLY A 267 -3.86 -43.85 -1.64
CA GLY A 267 -3.71 -43.89 -3.10
C GLY A 267 -2.86 -42.75 -3.64
N GLU A 268 -1.68 -43.08 -4.18
CA GLU A 268 -0.95 -42.15 -5.04
C GLU A 268 -1.83 -41.72 -6.22
N PRO A 269 -1.90 -40.42 -6.54
CA PRO A 269 -2.74 -39.93 -7.62
C PRO A 269 -2.23 -40.45 -8.96
N LYS A 270 -3.11 -41.10 -9.72
CA LYS A 270 -2.82 -41.46 -11.10
C LYS A 270 -2.73 -40.18 -11.93
N PRO A 271 -1.86 -40.12 -12.96
CA PRO A 271 -1.69 -38.92 -13.80
C PRO A 271 -2.98 -38.50 -14.53
N GLU A 272 -3.96 -39.40 -14.61
CA GLU A 272 -5.28 -39.21 -15.20
C GLU A 272 -6.20 -38.34 -14.31
N ASP A 273 -6.02 -38.40 -12.98
CA ASP A 273 -6.79 -37.59 -12.02
C ASP A 273 -6.28 -36.14 -11.94
N ILE A 274 -5.04 -35.89 -12.37
CA ILE A 274 -4.41 -34.56 -12.37
C ILE A 274 -4.97 -33.69 -13.51
N ALA A 275 -5.35 -34.30 -14.64
CA ALA A 275 -5.91 -33.58 -15.79
C ALA A 275 -7.34 -33.08 -15.57
N VAL A 276 -8.10 -33.72 -14.66
CA VAL A 276 -9.45 -33.27 -14.27
C VAL A 276 -9.38 -32.32 -13.06
N ALA A 277 -8.44 -32.54 -12.13
CA ALA A 277 -8.25 -31.67 -10.96
C ALA A 277 -7.57 -30.33 -11.29
N SER A 278 -6.88 -30.17 -12.42
CA SER A 278 -6.34 -28.87 -12.85
C SER A 278 -7.41 -27.82 -13.16
N SER A 279 -8.69 -28.22 -13.25
CA SER A 279 -9.84 -27.31 -13.38
C SER A 279 -10.44 -26.86 -12.03
N SER A 280 -10.03 -27.46 -10.90
CA SER A 280 -10.65 -27.25 -9.58
C SER A 280 -9.66 -27.01 -8.43
N ILE A 281 -8.36 -26.97 -8.70
CA ILE A 281 -7.41 -26.35 -7.78
C ILE A 281 -7.62 -24.84 -7.85
N GLU A 282 -8.46 -24.30 -6.96
CA GLU A 282 -8.48 -22.87 -6.70
C GLU A 282 -7.10 -22.44 -6.21
N VAL A 283 -6.34 -21.85 -7.13
CA VAL A 283 -5.13 -21.10 -6.81
C VAL A 283 -5.55 -20.03 -5.81
N PRO A 284 -4.87 -19.91 -4.64
CA PRO A 284 -5.14 -18.80 -3.73
C PRO A 284 -5.06 -17.48 -4.50
N PRO A 285 -5.97 -16.53 -4.23
CA PRO A 285 -6.10 -15.32 -5.05
C PRO A 285 -4.74 -14.65 -5.17
N SER A 286 -4.39 -14.25 -6.39
CA SER A 286 -3.11 -13.61 -6.63
C SER A 286 -3.02 -12.31 -5.82
N TYR A 287 -1.81 -11.87 -5.45
CA TYR A 287 -1.63 -10.61 -4.70
C TYR A 287 -2.35 -9.41 -5.35
N THR A 288 -2.44 -9.41 -6.68
CA THR A 288 -3.17 -8.44 -7.48
C THR A 288 -4.69 -8.58 -7.41
N GLU A 289 -5.25 -9.74 -7.11
CA GLU A 289 -6.69 -9.90 -6.85
C GLU A 289 -7.06 -9.41 -5.45
N VAL A 290 -6.26 -9.77 -4.43
CA VAL A 290 -6.48 -9.29 -3.05
C VAL A 290 -6.29 -7.77 -2.94
N CYS A 291 -5.41 -7.18 -3.76
CA CYS A 291 -5.18 -5.73 -3.79
C CYS A 291 -5.98 -4.99 -4.89
N GLY A 292 -6.46 -5.69 -5.92
CA GLY A 292 -7.17 -5.13 -7.07
C GLY A 292 -8.68 -5.24 -6.99
N ASP A 293 -9.22 -5.88 -5.95
CA ASP A 293 -10.65 -5.90 -5.68
C ASP A 293 -11.14 -4.45 -5.52
N SER A 294 -11.88 -3.96 -6.52
CA SER A 294 -12.26 -2.54 -6.64
C SER A 294 -13.14 -2.06 -5.49
N SER A 295 -13.61 -2.99 -4.66
CA SER A 295 -14.33 -2.73 -3.41
C SER A 295 -13.49 -2.05 -2.32
N TYR A 296 -12.18 -1.84 -2.56
CA TYR A 296 -11.26 -1.07 -1.70
C TYR A 296 -10.94 0.35 -2.19
N LEU A 297 -11.46 0.77 -3.35
CA LEU A 297 -11.35 2.15 -3.82
C LEU A 297 -12.57 2.95 -3.35
N PRO A 298 -12.38 4.20 -2.88
CA PRO A 298 -13.52 5.06 -2.61
C PRO A 298 -14.27 5.27 -3.93
N ALA A 299 -15.60 5.12 -3.89
CA ALA A 299 -16.46 5.81 -4.82
C ALA A 299 -16.20 7.31 -4.62
N PHE A 300 -15.30 7.90 -5.40
CA PHE A 300 -15.35 9.33 -5.63
C PHE A 300 -16.73 9.57 -6.24
N LEU A 301 -17.61 10.20 -5.47
CA LEU A 301 -18.89 10.67 -5.96
C LEU A 301 -18.62 11.39 -7.30
N PRO A 302 -19.33 11.05 -8.39
CA PRO A 302 -19.32 11.94 -9.54
C PRO A 302 -19.79 13.29 -9.00
N MET A 303 -18.97 14.33 -9.13
CA MET A 303 -19.47 15.68 -8.97
C MET A 303 -20.57 15.83 -10.01
N SER A 304 -21.82 15.72 -9.56
CA SER A 304 -22.95 16.24 -10.30
C SER A 304 -22.65 17.72 -10.50
N SER A 305 -22.36 18.10 -11.73
CA SER A 305 -22.33 19.51 -12.14
C SER A 305 -23.73 20.07 -11.97
N SER A 306 -24.09 20.47 -10.75
CA SER A 306 -25.24 21.32 -10.50
C SER A 306 -24.86 22.70 -11.00
N SER A 307 -25.28 23.00 -12.22
CA SER A 307 -25.25 24.33 -12.82
C SER A 307 -26.08 25.30 -11.98
N SER A 308 -25.45 26.02 -11.06
CA SER A 308 -26.02 27.22 -10.48
C SER A 308 -25.76 28.39 -11.43
N GLN A 309 -26.82 28.81 -12.13
CA GLN A 309 -26.88 30.10 -12.81
C GLN A 309 -26.67 31.23 -11.80
N LEU A 310 -25.73 32.13 -12.09
CA LEU A 310 -25.68 33.48 -11.52
C LEU A 310 -25.51 34.49 -12.67
N PRO A 311 -26.05 35.71 -12.53
CA PRO A 311 -26.33 36.59 -13.65
C PRO A 311 -25.17 37.52 -14.03
N ASN A 312 -25.26 37.98 -15.28
CA ASN A 312 -24.41 38.92 -16.00
C ASN A 312 -23.89 40.13 -15.19
N GLY A 313 -22.60 40.43 -15.37
CA GLY A 313 -21.98 41.71 -15.00
C GLY A 313 -20.69 41.94 -15.80
N ALA A 314 -20.67 43.04 -16.57
CA ALA A 314 -19.75 43.39 -17.64
C ALA A 314 -18.22 43.36 -17.35
N ALA A 315 -17.46 43.02 -18.40
CA ALA A 315 -16.02 43.25 -18.55
C ALA A 315 -15.69 44.75 -18.75
N PRO A 316 -14.38 45.12 -18.73
CA PRO A 316 -13.70 45.21 -20.02
C PRO A 316 -12.29 44.59 -20.07
N SER A 317 -11.91 44.36 -21.32
CA SER A 317 -10.79 43.66 -21.95
C SER A 317 -9.38 44.24 -21.73
N VAL A 318 -8.38 43.35 -21.67
CA VAL A 318 -7.04 43.52 -22.31
C VAL A 318 -6.53 42.12 -22.71
N GLY A 319 -6.03 41.98 -23.95
CA GLY A 319 -5.48 40.75 -24.55
C GLY A 319 -4.13 40.32 -23.97
N THR A 320 -3.42 39.29 -24.43
CA THR A 320 -3.34 38.53 -25.69
C THR A 320 -2.48 37.29 -25.40
N GLY A 321 -2.69 36.18 -26.12
CA GLY A 321 -1.65 35.15 -26.33
C GLY A 321 -2.01 33.73 -25.89
N ASN A 322 -2.87 33.05 -26.66
CA ASN A 322 -3.03 31.60 -26.62
C ASN A 322 -2.58 31.04 -27.99
N GLU A 323 -1.54 30.21 -28.00
CA GLU A 323 -1.37 29.15 -29.00
C GLU A 323 -1.36 27.83 -28.24
N PHE A 324 -2.48 27.10 -28.32
CA PHE A 324 -2.63 25.75 -27.81
C PHE A 324 -3.07 24.87 -28.98
N LEU A 325 -2.28 23.83 -29.26
CA LEU A 325 -2.56 22.81 -30.26
C LEU A 325 -3.82 22.02 -29.86
N SER A 326 -4.87 22.14 -30.65
CA SER A 326 -6.06 21.29 -30.61
C SER A 326 -5.77 19.97 -31.33
N LEU A 327 -5.80 18.85 -30.61
CA LEU A 327 -5.88 17.52 -31.20
C LEU A 327 -7.35 17.07 -31.24
N ASP A 328 -7.76 16.73 -32.46
CA ASP A 328 -9.11 16.40 -32.90
C ASP A 328 -9.75 15.23 -32.12
N ALA A 329 -10.94 15.49 -31.56
CA ALA A 329 -11.80 14.50 -30.93
C ALA A 329 -12.68 13.71 -31.93
N SER A 330 -12.45 13.86 -33.24
CA SER A 330 -13.23 13.21 -34.30
C SER A 330 -12.78 11.79 -34.63
N ALA A 331 -11.56 11.38 -34.24
CA ALA A 331 -11.02 10.05 -34.54
C ALA A 331 -11.48 8.93 -33.58
N LEU A 332 -12.09 9.27 -32.44
CA LEU A 332 -12.52 8.29 -31.42
C LEU A 332 -13.98 7.81 -31.59
N SER A 333 -14.77 8.48 -32.42
CA SER A 333 -16.16 8.10 -32.71
C SER A 333 -16.25 6.91 -33.69
N ASP A 334 -15.27 6.76 -34.59
CA ASP A 334 -15.33 5.76 -35.67
C ASP A 334 -14.84 4.36 -35.24
N MET A 335 -14.14 4.24 -34.11
CA MET A 335 -13.74 2.93 -33.57
C MET A 335 -14.84 2.25 -32.73
N ALA A 336 -15.78 3.00 -32.18
CA ALA A 336 -16.86 2.44 -31.35
C ALA A 336 -17.94 1.71 -32.18
N ASN A 337 -18.06 2.01 -33.48
CA ASN A 337 -19.09 1.41 -34.34
C ASN A 337 -18.67 0.12 -35.07
N ARG A 338 -17.41 -0.32 -34.96
CA ARG A 338 -16.93 -1.56 -35.63
C ARG A 338 -16.97 -2.84 -34.78
N GLN A 339 -17.29 -2.75 -33.48
CA GLN A 339 -17.34 -3.94 -32.61
C GLN A 339 -18.73 -4.55 -32.45
N ASN A 340 -19.77 -3.98 -33.05
CA ASN A 340 -21.15 -4.44 -32.86
C ASN A 340 -21.74 -5.23 -34.04
N SER A 341 -20.91 -5.72 -34.95
CA SER A 341 -21.33 -6.57 -36.07
C SER A 341 -20.55 -7.89 -36.06
N ASN A 342 -20.94 -8.81 -35.17
CA ASN A 342 -20.69 -10.25 -35.31
C ASN A 342 -21.75 -10.99 -34.48
N SER A 343 -22.99 -10.87 -34.95
CA SER A 343 -24.12 -11.70 -34.52
C SER A 343 -24.05 -13.04 -35.24
N VAL A 344 -24.07 -14.09 -34.42
CA VAL A 344 -24.24 -15.50 -34.73
C VAL A 344 -25.47 -15.73 -35.61
N GLU A 345 -25.32 -16.47 -36.71
CA GLU A 345 -26.43 -17.18 -37.38
C GLU A 345 -26.28 -18.70 -37.19
N PRO A 346 -27.39 -19.43 -36.95
CA PRO A 346 -27.39 -20.88 -36.86
C PRO A 346 -27.73 -21.51 -38.22
N SER A 347 -27.00 -22.55 -38.61
CA SER A 347 -27.38 -23.42 -39.73
C SER A 347 -27.78 -24.81 -39.22
N SER A 348 -29.05 -25.12 -39.44
CA SER A 348 -29.70 -26.41 -39.19
C SER A 348 -29.66 -27.29 -40.45
N GLU A 349 -29.47 -28.59 -40.21
CA GLU A 349 -29.97 -29.76 -40.95
C GLU A 349 -29.52 -30.03 -42.40
N MET A 350 -28.89 -31.20 -42.62
CA MET A 350 -29.58 -32.31 -43.29
C MET A 350 -28.90 -33.67 -43.10
N SER A 351 -29.75 -34.62 -42.69
CA SER A 351 -29.68 -36.09 -42.71
C SER A 351 -29.02 -36.72 -43.94
N SER A 352 -28.31 -37.84 -43.76
CA SER A 352 -28.67 -39.16 -44.35
C SER A 352 -27.53 -40.18 -44.30
N ASP A 353 -27.77 -41.22 -43.50
CA ASP A 353 -27.60 -42.66 -43.78
C ASP A 353 -26.24 -43.39 -43.89
N THR A 354 -26.34 -44.60 -43.31
CA THR A 354 -25.78 -45.92 -43.69
C THR A 354 -24.52 -46.43 -42.96
N ALA A 355 -24.76 -47.30 -41.96
CA ALA A 355 -24.41 -48.74 -41.88
C ALA A 355 -23.06 -49.20 -42.49
N ALA A 356 -22.28 -50.16 -41.99
CA ALA A 356 -22.42 -51.26 -41.04
C ALA A 356 -21.01 -51.86 -40.79
N LEU A 357 -20.87 -52.75 -39.79
CA LEU A 357 -20.06 -54.01 -39.76
C LEU A 357 -18.68 -53.98 -40.48
N VAL A 358 -17.53 -54.19 -39.83
CA VAL A 358 -17.06 -55.31 -39.00
C VAL A 358 -15.89 -54.81 -38.15
#